data_AF-A0A930ZGW2-F1
#
_entry.id   AF-A0A930ZGW2-F1
#
_cell.length_a   1.000
_cell.length_b   1.000
_cell.length_c   1.000
_cell.angle_alpha   90.00
_cell.angle_beta   90.00
_cell.angle_gamma   90.00
#
_symmetry.space_group_name_H-M   'P 1'
#
loop_
_entity.id
_entity.type
_entity.pdbx_description
1 polymer ?
#
loop_
_entity_poly.entity_id
_entity_poly.type
_entity_poly.pdbx_seq_one_letter_code
_entity_poly.pdbx_strand_id
1 'polypeptide(L)'
;MWRNISLFTLLSLVLAFGVAWAHKDEAALPASQLAQQALTALKSNPPDLNTATDKLKDTLDSQKPSGVNLELIRLAQQAVKAGVSEAAIPLVSKALASVAPALVQTSATPTPALADESKAWGPGWLWALGMVVVTGGLYVLARRTVSINNPPSIPKFAPWQLSGIAGLRIVFGLVWAVDAWFKWQPTFFEQFVSYLMGAHQGQPPLVSNWIGFWVNVVKVDPHVFAHLVALGETALAVGLIFGLFSNVVNLAGILLSLVIWSTAEGLGGPYTAGSVDIGSAIIYVLVFVGLYFSRAGLYLGMDSIIGRWLGRYSWLASGAVGSKSVVGTRREAV
;
A
#
# COMPACT_ATOMS: atom_id res chain seq x y z
N MET A 1 -17.78 -15.09 -30.81
CA MET A 1 -18.77 -14.14 -30.23
C MET A 1 -18.24 -13.39 -28.98
N TRP A 2 -16.92 -13.21 -28.81
CA TRP A 2 -16.30 -12.64 -27.58
C TRP A 2 -15.49 -11.34 -27.84
N ARG A 3 -15.75 -10.62 -28.94
CA ARG A 3 -14.84 -9.56 -29.42
C ARG A 3 -15.14 -8.13 -28.94
N ASN A 4 -16.18 -7.89 -28.14
CA ASN A 4 -16.60 -6.54 -27.75
C ASN A 4 -16.96 -6.43 -26.25
N ILE A 5 -16.06 -6.80 -25.35
CA ILE A 5 -16.15 -6.29 -23.97
C ILE A 5 -15.51 -4.91 -24.01
N SER A 6 -16.33 -3.86 -23.92
CA SER A 6 -15.83 -2.47 -23.97
C SER A 6 -15.01 -2.20 -22.71
N LEU A 7 -13.93 -1.42 -22.84
CA LEU A 7 -13.09 -0.98 -21.71
C LEU A 7 -13.91 -0.35 -20.57
N PHE A 8 -15.08 0.22 -20.91
CA PHE A 8 -16.05 0.76 -19.97
C PHE A 8 -16.63 -0.32 -19.04
N THR A 9 -16.96 -1.51 -19.55
CA THR A 9 -17.55 -2.59 -18.73
C THR A 9 -16.55 -3.16 -17.71
N LEU A 10 -15.26 -3.20 -18.06
CA LEU A 10 -14.19 -3.61 -17.14
C LEU A 10 -13.91 -2.54 -16.07
N LEU A 11 -13.91 -1.26 -16.44
CA LEU A 11 -13.70 -0.15 -15.51
C LEU A 11 -14.85 -0.02 -14.49
N SER A 12 -16.10 -0.25 -14.92
CA SER A 12 -17.27 -0.27 -14.02
C SER A 12 -17.26 -1.43 -13.03
N LEU A 13 -16.73 -2.60 -13.41
CA LEU A 13 -16.64 -3.78 -12.54
C LEU A 13 -15.59 -3.61 -11.43
N VAL A 14 -14.47 -2.94 -11.73
CA VAL A 14 -13.41 -2.66 -10.75
C VAL A 14 -13.87 -1.63 -9.71
N LEU A 15 -14.60 -0.58 -10.13
CA LEU A 15 -15.15 0.42 -9.22
C LEU A 15 -16.29 -0.13 -8.35
N ALA A 16 -17.11 -1.05 -8.88
CA ALA A 16 -18.21 -1.66 -8.14
C ALA A 16 -17.73 -2.66 -7.06
N PHE A 17 -16.57 -3.31 -7.26
CA PHE A 17 -16.03 -4.26 -6.28
C PHE A 17 -15.35 -3.57 -5.08
N GLY A 18 -14.76 -2.38 -5.24
CA GLY A 18 -14.06 -1.68 -4.16
C GLY A 18 -14.97 -1.15 -3.05
N VAL A 19 -16.23 -0.80 -3.35
CA VAL A 19 -17.16 -0.18 -2.37
C VAL A 19 -17.86 -1.24 -1.48
N ALA A 20 -17.93 -2.49 -1.93
CA ALA A 20 -18.67 -3.55 -1.22
C ALA A 20 -17.89 -4.22 -0.06
N TRP A 21 -16.58 -3.97 0.08
CA TRP A 21 -15.73 -4.66 1.05
C TRP A 21 -15.47 -3.88 2.36
N ALA A 22 -15.72 -2.57 2.41
CA ALA A 22 -15.38 -1.76 3.58
C ALA A 22 -16.27 -2.02 4.84
N HIS A 23 -17.42 -2.69 4.71
CA HIS A 23 -18.35 -2.89 5.83
C HIS A 23 -18.36 -4.30 6.44
N LYS A 24 -17.59 -5.26 5.90
CA LYS A 24 -17.67 -6.66 6.39
C LYS A 24 -16.76 -7.00 7.56
N ASP A 25 -15.69 -6.24 7.79
CA ASP A 25 -14.67 -6.61 8.77
C ASP A 25 -14.94 -6.06 10.18
N GLU A 26 -15.87 -5.12 10.33
CA GLU A 26 -16.20 -4.50 11.63
C GLU A 26 -17.00 -5.43 12.55
N ALA A 27 -17.73 -6.41 11.98
CA ALA A 27 -18.48 -7.41 12.75
C ALA A 27 -17.59 -8.33 13.61
N ALA A 28 -16.29 -8.42 13.28
CA ALA A 28 -15.33 -9.24 14.03
C ALA A 28 -14.76 -8.54 15.28
N LEU A 29 -14.88 -7.20 15.35
CA LEU A 29 -14.30 -6.39 16.41
C LEU A 29 -15.05 -6.57 17.75
N PRO A 30 -14.32 -6.63 18.89
CA PRO A 30 -14.94 -6.61 20.21
C PRO A 30 -15.76 -5.33 20.44
N ALA A 31 -16.89 -5.45 21.14
CA ALA A 31 -17.76 -4.30 21.47
C ALA A 31 -16.99 -3.15 22.16
N SER A 32 -15.96 -3.45 22.95
CA SER A 32 -15.12 -2.43 23.60
C SER A 32 -14.31 -1.58 22.64
N GLN A 33 -13.82 -2.14 21.54
CA GLN A 33 -13.09 -1.37 20.54
C GLN A 33 -14.04 -0.46 19.75
N LEU A 34 -15.23 -0.97 19.37
CA LEU A 34 -16.27 -0.17 18.72
C LEU A 34 -16.75 0.98 19.62
N ALA A 35 -16.92 0.73 20.93
CA ALA A 35 -17.26 1.76 21.90
C ALA A 35 -16.15 2.82 22.07
N GLN A 36 -14.86 2.43 21.99
CA GLN A 36 -13.74 3.38 22.02
C GLN A 36 -13.68 4.24 20.75
N GLN A 37 -13.99 3.66 19.58
CA GLN A 37 -14.08 4.40 18.32
C GLN A 37 -15.23 5.42 18.38
N ALA A 38 -16.40 5.02 18.88
CA ALA A 38 -17.53 5.92 19.12
C ALA A 38 -17.15 7.08 20.08
N LEU A 39 -16.44 6.79 21.17
CA LEU A 39 -15.96 7.81 22.11
C LEU A 39 -14.99 8.80 21.45
N THR A 40 -14.14 8.31 20.55
CA THR A 40 -13.19 9.15 19.80
C THR A 40 -13.93 10.08 18.85
N ALA A 41 -14.92 9.58 18.11
CA ALA A 41 -15.76 10.39 17.23
C ALA A 41 -16.59 11.44 17.98
N LEU A 42 -17.09 11.10 19.18
CA LEU A 42 -17.81 12.06 20.03
C LEU A 42 -16.92 13.19 20.56
N LYS A 43 -15.61 12.95 20.71
CA LYS A 43 -14.64 13.93 21.23
C LYS A 43 -13.94 14.75 20.14
N SER A 44 -14.18 14.47 18.86
CA SER A 44 -13.62 15.28 17.78
C SER A 44 -14.20 16.70 17.83
N ASN A 45 -13.50 17.66 17.23
CA ASN A 45 -13.94 19.05 17.16
C ASN A 45 -14.03 19.50 15.69
N PRO A 46 -15.23 19.61 15.09
CA PRO A 46 -16.54 19.34 15.69
C PRO A 46 -16.80 17.84 15.91
N PRO A 47 -17.73 17.44 16.80
CA PRO A 47 -18.09 16.05 17.01
C PRO A 47 -18.63 15.39 15.74
N ASP A 48 -18.10 14.22 15.37
CA ASP A 48 -18.60 13.43 14.24
C ASP A 48 -19.76 12.53 14.69
N LEU A 49 -20.96 13.10 14.70
CA LEU A 49 -22.17 12.43 15.19
C LEU A 49 -22.60 11.25 14.31
N ASN A 50 -22.27 11.27 13.02
CA ASN A 50 -22.61 10.19 12.10
C ASN A 50 -21.77 8.95 12.41
N THR A 51 -20.45 9.13 12.47
CA THR A 51 -19.52 8.05 12.85
C THR A 51 -19.79 7.56 14.27
N ALA A 52 -20.05 8.47 15.22
CA ALA A 52 -20.40 8.09 16.58
C ALA A 52 -21.69 7.24 16.63
N THR A 53 -22.73 7.63 15.89
CA THR A 53 -24.01 6.88 15.87
C THR A 53 -23.84 5.50 15.26
N ASP A 54 -23.08 5.41 14.17
CA ASP A 54 -22.74 4.16 13.49
C ASP A 54 -21.99 3.21 14.44
N LYS A 55 -20.90 3.67 15.05
CA LYS A 55 -20.12 2.83 15.98
C LYS A 55 -20.85 2.46 17.26
N LEU A 56 -21.75 3.31 17.77
CA LEU A 56 -22.64 2.93 18.86
C LEU A 56 -23.63 1.83 18.46
N LYS A 57 -24.11 1.85 17.21
CA LYS A 57 -24.97 0.80 16.68
C LYS A 57 -24.19 -0.50 16.52
N ASP A 58 -23.01 -0.46 15.91
CA ASP A 58 -22.16 -1.64 15.73
C ASP A 58 -21.76 -2.26 17.07
N THR A 59 -21.53 -1.43 18.10
CA THR A 59 -21.27 -1.89 19.47
C THR A 59 -22.44 -2.70 20.02
N LEU A 60 -23.68 -2.27 19.77
CA LEU A 60 -24.90 -2.95 20.23
C LEU A 60 -25.19 -4.23 19.43
N ASP A 61 -24.83 -4.24 18.15
CA ASP A 61 -25.05 -5.36 17.23
C ASP A 61 -23.87 -6.37 17.24
N SER A 62 -22.80 -6.09 17.99
CA SER A 62 -21.60 -6.93 18.06
C SER A 62 -21.90 -8.32 18.64
N GLN A 63 -21.41 -9.36 17.95
CA GLN A 63 -21.49 -10.75 18.41
C GLN A 63 -20.59 -11.04 19.62
N LYS A 64 -19.71 -10.10 20.00
CA LYS A 64 -18.78 -10.20 21.15
C LYS A 64 -19.02 -9.06 22.13
N PRO A 65 -20.10 -9.10 22.94
CA PRO A 65 -20.50 -8.00 23.82
C PRO A 65 -19.60 -7.81 25.06
N SER A 66 -18.54 -8.61 25.21
CA SER A 66 -17.65 -8.53 26.37
C SER A 66 -16.90 -7.20 26.43
N GLY A 67 -16.70 -6.68 27.65
CA GLY A 67 -15.86 -5.49 27.89
C GLY A 67 -16.61 -4.16 27.89
N VAL A 68 -17.93 -4.15 27.70
CA VAL A 68 -18.75 -2.92 27.71
C VAL A 68 -20.11 -3.17 28.34
N ASN A 69 -20.64 -2.20 29.08
CA ASN A 69 -22.03 -2.21 29.52
C ASN A 69 -22.95 -1.68 28.40
N LEU A 70 -23.68 -2.61 27.76
CA LEU A 70 -24.54 -2.31 26.61
C LEU A 70 -25.74 -1.39 26.94
N GLU A 71 -26.22 -1.36 28.18
CA GLU A 71 -27.30 -0.44 28.57
C GLU A 71 -26.82 1.01 28.55
N LEU A 72 -25.60 1.26 29.02
CA LEU A 72 -25.00 2.58 28.95
C LEU A 72 -24.71 3.01 27.49
N ILE A 73 -24.36 2.06 26.61
CA ILE A 73 -24.21 2.31 25.17
C ILE A 73 -25.56 2.66 24.53
N ARG A 74 -26.65 1.96 24.90
CA ARG A 74 -28.00 2.26 24.40
C ARG A 74 -28.44 3.67 24.83
N LEU A 75 -28.20 4.06 26.08
CA LEU A 75 -28.47 5.42 26.56
C LEU A 75 -27.62 6.47 25.84
N ALA A 76 -26.34 6.18 25.59
CA ALA A 76 -25.48 7.07 24.81
C ALA A 76 -26.02 7.26 23.38
N GLN A 77 -26.46 6.19 22.71
CA GLN A 77 -27.04 6.27 21.37
C GLN A 77 -28.35 7.10 21.36
N GLN A 78 -29.18 6.96 22.39
CA GLN A 78 -30.39 7.79 22.54
C GLN A 78 -30.05 9.27 22.75
N ALA A 79 -29.04 9.59 23.56
CA ALA A 79 -28.59 10.96 23.77
C ALA A 79 -28.09 11.61 22.46
N VAL A 80 -27.31 10.89 21.65
CA VAL A 80 -26.86 11.38 20.33
C VAL A 80 -28.06 11.62 19.40
N LYS A 81 -29.01 10.68 19.31
CA LYS A 81 -30.23 10.82 18.50
C LYS A 81 -31.13 11.97 18.94
N ALA A 82 -31.12 12.30 20.24
CA ALA A 82 -31.87 13.43 20.80
C ALA A 82 -31.17 14.79 20.60
N GLY A 83 -30.00 14.83 19.97
CA GLY A 83 -29.22 16.06 19.79
C GLY A 83 -28.47 16.51 21.04
N VAL A 84 -28.39 15.68 22.08
CA VAL A 84 -27.71 15.96 23.35
C VAL A 84 -26.39 15.17 23.40
N SER A 85 -25.56 15.32 22.37
CA SER A 85 -24.34 14.51 22.17
C SER A 85 -23.29 14.67 23.29
N GLU A 86 -23.26 15.82 23.96
CA GLU A 86 -22.38 16.06 25.12
C GLU A 86 -22.64 15.06 26.27
N ALA A 87 -23.89 14.64 26.45
CA ALA A 87 -24.26 13.64 27.46
C ALA A 87 -23.82 12.22 27.09
N ALA A 88 -23.52 11.95 25.81
CA ALA A 88 -23.10 10.62 25.35
C ALA A 88 -21.66 10.28 25.79
N ILE A 89 -20.76 11.28 25.87
CA ILE A 89 -19.35 11.09 26.25
C ILE A 89 -19.19 10.41 27.63
N PRO A 90 -19.80 10.91 28.72
CA PRO A 90 -19.68 10.28 30.04
C PRO A 90 -20.36 8.90 30.09
N LEU A 91 -21.44 8.68 29.32
CA LEU A 91 -22.14 7.39 29.24
C LEU A 91 -21.26 6.30 28.62
N VAL A 92 -20.64 6.58 27.47
CA VAL A 92 -19.71 5.64 26.80
C VAL A 92 -18.47 5.40 27.66
N SER A 93 -17.93 6.45 28.28
CA SER A 93 -16.77 6.32 29.19
C SER A 93 -17.09 5.41 30.39
N LYS A 94 -18.27 5.57 30.99
CA LYS A 94 -18.74 4.72 32.10
C LYS A 94 -19.02 3.29 31.64
N ALA A 95 -19.53 3.11 30.41
CA ALA A 95 -19.77 1.81 29.82
C ALA A 95 -18.48 0.99 29.71
N LEU A 96 -17.39 1.62 29.27
CA LEU A 96 -16.06 1.03 29.17
C LEU A 96 -15.45 0.74 30.56
N ALA A 97 -15.64 1.65 31.52
CA ALA A 97 -15.07 1.49 32.87
C ALA A 97 -15.76 0.41 33.71
N SER A 98 -17.06 0.17 33.49
CA SER A 98 -17.86 -0.75 34.33
C SER A 98 -17.46 -2.23 34.25
N VAL A 99 -16.65 -2.62 33.26
CA VAL A 99 -16.18 -4.00 33.08
C VAL A 99 -14.71 -4.18 33.50
N ALA A 100 -14.01 -3.07 33.77
CA ALA A 100 -12.61 -3.08 34.19
C ALA A 100 -12.29 -3.86 35.49
N PRO A 101 -13.19 -4.01 36.50
CA PRO A 101 -12.83 -4.74 37.71
C PRO A 101 -12.68 -6.26 37.54
N ALA A 102 -13.22 -6.86 36.48
CA ALA A 102 -13.31 -8.31 36.34
C ALA A 102 -12.18 -8.95 35.50
N LEU A 103 -11.38 -8.17 34.78
CA LEU A 103 -10.34 -8.68 33.87
C LEU A 103 -8.90 -8.49 34.41
N VAL A 104 -8.73 -7.97 35.63
CA VAL A 104 -7.40 -7.71 36.22
C VAL A 104 -6.78 -8.92 36.92
N GLN A 105 -7.49 -10.05 37.07
CA GLN A 105 -7.00 -11.19 37.88
C GLN A 105 -6.48 -12.45 37.14
N THR A 106 -6.36 -12.47 35.81
CA THR A 106 -5.93 -13.71 35.08
C THR A 106 -4.69 -13.57 34.19
N SER A 107 -3.75 -12.69 34.52
CA SER A 107 -2.42 -12.68 33.87
C SER A 107 -1.27 -12.49 34.86
N ALA A 108 -1.23 -13.33 35.90
CA ALA A 108 0.02 -13.57 36.63
C ALA A 108 0.88 -14.57 35.84
N THR A 109 1.60 -14.07 34.84
CA THR A 109 2.72 -14.79 34.21
C THR A 109 3.99 -14.39 34.96
N PRO A 110 4.92 -15.31 35.30
CA PRO A 110 6.10 -14.99 36.08
C PRO A 110 6.96 -13.98 35.33
N THR A 111 7.36 -12.92 36.02
CA THR A 111 8.33 -11.94 35.54
C THR A 111 9.61 -12.65 35.08
N PRO A 112 9.95 -12.66 33.78
CA PRO A 112 11.30 -13.01 33.37
C PRO A 112 12.19 -11.86 33.84
N ALA A 113 13.28 -12.21 34.53
CA ALA A 113 14.31 -11.26 34.91
C ALA A 113 14.69 -10.36 33.71
N LEU A 114 14.76 -9.05 33.97
CA LEU A 114 15.25 -8.04 33.03
C LEU A 114 16.61 -8.48 32.48
N ALA A 115 16.59 -9.14 31.33
CA ALA A 115 17.77 -9.30 30.50
C ALA A 115 18.07 -7.93 29.91
N ASP A 116 19.26 -7.42 30.21
CA ASP A 116 19.88 -6.20 29.72
C ASP A 116 19.63 -5.97 28.21
N GLU A 117 18.57 -5.21 27.88
CA GLU A 117 18.13 -4.87 26.52
C GLU A 117 19.12 -3.98 25.76
N SER A 118 20.20 -3.52 26.40
CA SER A 118 21.24 -2.73 25.75
C SER A 118 22.06 -3.51 24.73
N LYS A 119 21.94 -4.85 24.66
CA LYS A 119 22.74 -5.73 23.79
C LYS A 119 22.00 -6.39 22.62
N ALA A 120 20.69 -6.17 22.45
CA ALA A 120 19.91 -6.78 21.35
C ALA A 120 19.94 -5.97 20.05
N TRP A 121 20.68 -4.86 20.00
CA TRP A 121 20.84 -4.00 18.83
C TRP A 121 21.80 -4.64 17.82
N GLY A 122 21.32 -5.64 17.09
CA GLY A 122 21.90 -6.01 15.80
C GLY A 122 21.73 -4.85 14.82
N PRO A 123 22.69 -4.59 13.92
CA PRO A 123 22.66 -3.38 13.11
C PRO A 123 21.56 -3.44 12.04
N GLY A 124 20.48 -2.68 12.24
CA GLY A 124 19.38 -2.53 11.27
C GLY A 124 19.84 -2.06 9.87
N TRP A 125 21.06 -1.51 9.75
CA TRP A 125 21.67 -1.16 8.47
C TRP A 125 22.00 -2.37 7.58
N LEU A 126 22.15 -3.57 8.15
CA LEU A 126 22.39 -4.80 7.37
C LEU A 126 21.21 -5.17 6.46
N TRP A 127 19.99 -4.80 6.83
CA TRP A 127 18.78 -5.06 6.02
C TRP A 127 18.55 -4.01 4.94
N ALA A 128 18.92 -2.74 5.19
CA ALA A 128 18.97 -1.71 4.16
C ALA A 128 20.01 -2.06 3.07
N LEU A 129 21.15 -2.62 3.48
CA LEU A 129 22.11 -3.24 2.56
C LEU A 129 21.54 -4.48 1.87
N GLY A 130 20.77 -5.32 2.58
CA GLY A 130 20.04 -6.45 2.01
C GLY A 130 19.13 -6.06 0.84
N MET A 131 18.36 -4.97 0.97
CA MET A 131 17.51 -4.46 -0.12
C MET A 131 18.32 -3.95 -1.32
N VAL A 132 19.44 -3.24 -1.07
CA VAL A 132 20.37 -2.78 -2.12
C VAL A 132 21.08 -3.97 -2.81
N VAL A 133 21.39 -5.03 -2.06
CA VAL A 133 22.02 -6.26 -2.58
C VAL A 133 21.02 -7.12 -3.35
N VAL A 134 19.73 -7.15 -2.98
CA VAL A 134 18.68 -7.83 -3.75
C VAL A 134 18.42 -7.09 -5.07
N THR A 135 18.34 -5.75 -5.07
CA THR A 135 18.21 -4.98 -6.33
C THR A 135 19.47 -5.06 -7.20
N GLY A 136 20.66 -4.98 -6.60
CA GLY A 136 21.93 -5.15 -7.29
C GLY A 136 22.16 -6.58 -7.80
N GLY A 137 21.72 -7.59 -7.06
CA GLY A 137 21.79 -9.01 -7.41
C GLY A 137 20.87 -9.38 -8.57
N LEU A 138 19.63 -8.87 -8.57
CA LEU A 138 18.70 -8.96 -9.71
C LEU A 138 19.25 -8.24 -10.95
N TYR A 139 19.90 -7.08 -10.77
CA TYR A 139 20.56 -6.35 -11.85
C TYR A 139 21.74 -7.15 -12.46
N VAL A 140 22.56 -7.79 -11.63
CA VAL A 140 23.70 -8.62 -12.09
C VAL A 140 23.25 -9.94 -12.71
N LEU A 141 22.19 -10.57 -12.19
CA LEU A 141 21.60 -11.77 -12.81
C LEU A 141 20.93 -11.45 -14.15
N ALA A 142 20.21 -10.33 -14.25
CA ALA A 142 19.58 -9.88 -15.50
C ALA A 142 20.60 -9.53 -16.59
N ARG A 143 21.82 -9.14 -16.21
CA ARG A 143 22.92 -8.83 -17.16
C ARG A 143 23.68 -10.08 -17.64
N ARG A 144 23.54 -11.23 -16.96
CA ARG A 144 24.30 -12.47 -17.24
C ARG A 144 23.54 -13.51 -18.07
N THR A 145 22.51 -13.13 -18.81
CA THR A 145 21.83 -14.05 -19.74
C THR A 145 22.51 -14.08 -21.11
N VAL A 146 23.42 -15.05 -21.21
CA VAL A 146 23.74 -15.92 -22.37
C VAL A 146 23.94 -15.24 -23.74
N SER A 147 25.20 -15.20 -24.19
CA SER A 147 25.51 -15.13 -25.62
C SER A 147 25.12 -16.47 -26.26
N ILE A 148 23.91 -16.51 -26.82
CA ILE A 148 23.41 -17.67 -27.58
C ILE A 148 23.88 -17.48 -29.02
N ASN A 149 24.82 -18.30 -29.48
CA ASN A 149 25.42 -18.20 -30.81
C ASN A 149 24.43 -18.44 -31.98
N ASN A 150 23.17 -18.79 -31.68
CA ASN A 150 22.03 -18.73 -32.60
C ASN A 150 20.77 -18.42 -31.77
N PRO A 151 20.14 -17.24 -31.92
CA PRO A 151 18.88 -16.99 -31.20
C PRO A 151 17.80 -17.90 -31.80
N PRO A 152 17.06 -18.69 -30.99
CA PRO A 152 15.80 -19.26 -31.45
C PRO A 152 14.94 -18.10 -31.96
N SER A 153 14.18 -18.32 -33.04
CA SER A 153 13.26 -17.34 -33.58
C SER A 153 12.36 -16.81 -32.46
N ILE A 154 12.60 -15.57 -32.02
CA ILE A 154 11.82 -14.95 -30.95
C ILE A 154 10.36 -14.96 -31.40
N PRO A 155 9.42 -15.52 -30.62
CA PRO A 155 8.01 -15.42 -30.94
C PRO A 155 7.66 -13.96 -31.12
N LYS A 156 7.26 -13.57 -32.33
CA LYS A 156 6.76 -12.22 -32.58
C LYS A 156 5.42 -12.13 -31.86
N PHE A 157 5.34 -11.34 -30.80
CA PHE A 157 4.08 -11.06 -30.12
C PHE A 157 3.06 -10.54 -31.14
N ALA A 158 1.82 -11.03 -31.04
CA ALA A 158 0.73 -10.53 -31.84
C ALA A 158 0.45 -9.05 -31.47
N PRO A 159 0.02 -8.20 -32.41
CA PRO A 159 -0.23 -6.78 -32.15
C PRO A 159 -1.15 -6.50 -30.96
N TRP A 160 -2.16 -7.35 -30.74
CA TRP A 160 -3.08 -7.21 -29.61
C TRP A 160 -2.40 -7.45 -28.24
N GLN A 161 -1.36 -8.30 -28.18
CA GLN A 161 -0.60 -8.53 -26.95
C GLN A 161 0.22 -7.29 -26.57
N LEU A 162 0.80 -6.63 -27.58
CA LEU A 162 1.53 -5.37 -27.39
C LEU A 162 0.61 -4.24 -26.95
N SER A 163 -0.57 -4.12 -27.58
CA SER A 163 -1.62 -3.20 -27.15
C SER A 163 -2.14 -3.51 -25.75
N GLY A 164 -2.21 -4.79 -25.38
CA GLY A 164 -2.58 -5.24 -24.03
C GLY A 164 -1.59 -4.79 -22.96
N ILE A 165 -0.28 -4.93 -23.22
CA ILE A 165 0.78 -4.46 -22.30
C ILE A 165 0.72 -2.93 -22.15
N ALA A 166 0.55 -2.21 -23.26
CA ALA A 166 0.40 -0.76 -23.23
C ALA A 166 -0.85 -0.33 -22.45
N GLY A 167 -1.99 -0.99 -22.71
CA GLY A 167 -3.25 -0.74 -22.01
C GLY A 167 -3.13 -0.99 -20.51
N LEU A 168 -2.50 -2.10 -20.11
CA LEU A 168 -2.25 -2.43 -18.70
C LEU A 168 -1.42 -1.33 -18.02
N ARG A 169 -0.32 -0.90 -18.65
CA ARG A 169 0.54 0.19 -18.13
C ARG A 169 -0.25 1.48 -17.92
N ILE A 170 -1.06 1.88 -18.90
CA ILE A 170 -1.85 3.13 -18.85
C ILE A 170 -2.93 3.04 -17.77
N VAL A 171 -3.71 1.95 -17.74
CA VAL A 171 -4.76 1.75 -16.73
C VAL A 171 -4.16 1.73 -15.33
N PHE A 172 -3.04 1.05 -15.14
CA PHE A 172 -2.34 1.05 -13.87
C PHE A 172 -1.83 2.44 -13.49
N GLY A 173 -1.30 3.21 -14.46
CA GLY A 173 -0.94 4.61 -14.25
C GLY A 173 -2.12 5.51 -13.84
N LEU A 174 -3.33 5.26 -14.36
CA LEU A 174 -4.54 5.96 -13.94
C LEU A 174 -4.94 5.62 -12.50
N VAL A 175 -4.78 4.36 -12.08
CA VAL A 175 -4.99 3.97 -10.68
C VAL A 175 -4.02 4.73 -9.76
N TRP A 176 -2.74 4.80 -10.12
CA TRP A 176 -1.75 5.62 -9.40
C TRP A 176 -2.09 7.12 -9.42
N ALA A 177 -2.68 7.64 -10.49
CA ALA A 177 -3.10 9.05 -10.54
C ALA A 177 -4.21 9.36 -9.53
N VAL A 178 -5.16 8.43 -9.36
CA VAL A 178 -6.21 8.55 -8.34
C VAL A 178 -5.63 8.43 -6.93
N ASP A 179 -4.72 7.49 -6.68
CA ASP A 179 -4.03 7.37 -5.39
C ASP A 179 -3.23 8.64 -5.05
N ALA A 180 -2.47 9.16 -6.01
CA ALA A 180 -1.72 10.41 -5.88
C ALA A 180 -2.64 11.60 -5.55
N TRP A 181 -3.82 11.68 -6.19
CA TRP A 181 -4.81 12.70 -5.88
C TRP A 181 -5.27 12.63 -4.41
N PHE A 182 -5.43 11.42 -3.85
CA PHE A 182 -5.73 11.26 -2.43
C PHE A 182 -4.58 11.71 -1.52
N LYS A 183 -3.31 11.54 -1.93
CA LYS A 183 -2.17 12.05 -1.14
C LYS A 183 -2.09 13.58 -1.09
N TRP A 184 -2.64 14.26 -2.09
CA TRP A 184 -2.72 15.72 -2.10
C TRP A 184 -3.85 16.30 -1.23
N GLN A 185 -4.69 15.45 -0.61
CA GLN A 185 -5.74 15.94 0.28
C GLN A 185 -5.17 16.41 1.63
N PRO A 186 -5.70 17.49 2.23
CA PRO A 186 -5.22 18.01 3.51
C PRO A 186 -5.16 16.96 4.63
N THR A 187 -6.19 16.10 4.68
CA THR A 187 -6.29 15.01 5.65
C THR A 187 -5.09 14.07 5.60
N PHE A 188 -4.52 13.81 4.42
CA PHE A 188 -3.34 12.95 4.29
C PHE A 188 -2.12 13.55 4.99
N PHE A 189 -1.89 14.85 4.82
CA PHE A 189 -0.77 15.56 5.46
C PHE A 189 -0.93 15.61 6.98
N GLU A 190 -2.14 15.89 7.46
CA GLU A 190 -2.44 15.98 8.90
C GLU A 190 -2.36 14.62 9.59
N GLN A 191 -2.76 13.55 8.90
CA GLN A 191 -2.86 12.20 9.47
C GLN A 191 -1.71 11.27 9.10
N PHE A 192 -0.68 11.76 8.40
CA PHE A 192 0.41 10.92 7.87
C PHE A 192 1.04 9.99 8.91
N VAL A 193 1.38 10.53 10.10
CA VAL A 193 1.92 9.73 11.21
C VAL A 193 0.87 8.78 11.79
N SER A 194 -0.39 9.21 11.85
CA SER A 194 -1.48 8.41 12.39
C SER A 194 -1.72 7.15 11.55
N TYR A 195 -1.59 7.23 10.22
CA TYR A 195 -1.69 6.05 9.35
C TYR A 195 -0.62 5.00 9.66
N LEU A 196 0.64 5.44 9.83
CA LEU A 196 1.74 4.54 10.19
C LEU A 196 1.58 3.96 11.61
N MET A 197 1.08 4.76 12.54
CA MET A 197 0.79 4.30 13.90
C MET A 197 -0.39 3.32 13.95
N GLY A 198 -1.36 3.44 13.05
CA GLY A 198 -2.43 2.46 12.90
C GLY A 198 -1.87 1.08 12.52
N ALA A 199 -0.97 1.04 11.53
CA ALA A 199 -0.32 -0.19 11.09
C ALA A 199 0.58 -0.84 12.17
N HIS A 200 1.05 -0.05 13.13
CA HIS A 200 1.86 -0.53 14.26
C HIS A 200 1.05 -1.33 15.29
N GLN A 201 -0.25 -1.08 15.44
CA GLN A 201 -1.06 -1.66 16.51
C GLN A 201 -1.38 -3.14 16.26
N GLY A 202 -1.28 -3.97 17.31
CA GLY A 202 -1.63 -5.40 17.22
C GLY A 202 -0.65 -6.24 16.39
N GLN A 203 0.50 -5.68 16.01
CA GLN A 203 1.53 -6.38 15.24
C GLN A 203 2.44 -7.24 16.13
N PRO A 204 2.99 -8.34 15.60
CA PRO A 204 4.08 -9.07 16.23
C PRO A 204 5.28 -8.13 16.51
N PRO A 205 6.09 -8.39 17.56
CA PRO A 205 7.16 -7.48 17.98
C PRO A 205 8.13 -7.08 16.86
N LEU A 206 8.45 -8.01 15.95
CA LEU A 206 9.35 -7.73 14.83
C LEU A 206 8.78 -6.67 13.86
N VAL A 207 7.52 -6.81 13.48
CA VAL A 207 6.84 -5.91 12.55
C VAL A 207 6.55 -4.58 13.23
N SER A 208 6.09 -4.61 14.48
CA SER A 208 5.88 -3.42 15.31
C SER A 208 7.18 -2.60 15.44
N ASN A 209 8.32 -3.21 15.74
CA ASN A 209 9.60 -2.51 15.87
C ASN A 209 10.07 -1.89 14.53
N TRP A 210 9.88 -2.60 13.41
CA TRP A 210 10.19 -2.08 12.08
C TRP A 210 9.35 -0.85 11.74
N ILE A 211 8.03 -0.91 11.95
CA ILE A 211 7.15 0.24 11.75
C ILE A 211 7.53 1.37 12.72
N GLY A 212 7.85 1.05 13.98
CA GLY A 212 8.29 2.00 14.99
C GLY A 212 9.55 2.77 14.58
N PHE A 213 10.51 2.11 13.95
CA PHE A 213 11.67 2.77 13.35
C PHE A 213 11.25 3.81 12.30
N TRP A 214 10.39 3.44 11.34
CA TRP A 214 9.92 4.36 10.30
C TRP A 214 9.08 5.50 10.85
N VAL A 215 8.23 5.24 11.85
CA VAL A 215 7.48 6.28 12.57
C VAL A 215 8.44 7.30 13.18
N ASN A 216 9.55 6.86 13.78
CA ASN A 216 10.55 7.77 14.35
C ASN A 216 11.28 8.59 13.28
N VAL A 217 11.57 7.99 12.12
CA VAL A 217 12.18 8.70 10.97
C VAL A 217 11.22 9.78 10.44
N VAL A 218 9.96 9.42 10.22
CA VAL A 218 8.95 10.32 9.66
C VAL A 218 8.60 11.46 10.62
N LYS A 219 8.59 11.20 11.93
CA LYS A 219 8.31 12.21 12.95
C LYS A 219 9.27 13.39 12.97
N VAL A 220 10.45 13.27 12.35
CA VAL A 220 11.38 14.40 12.20
C VAL A 220 10.71 15.55 11.44
N ASP A 221 10.01 15.24 10.34
CA ASP A 221 9.16 16.19 9.61
C ASP A 221 8.10 15.44 8.80
N PRO A 222 6.90 15.21 9.37
CA PRO A 222 5.84 14.47 8.70
C PRO A 222 5.38 15.10 7.38
N HIS A 223 5.43 16.43 7.28
CA HIS A 223 4.97 17.14 6.08
C HIS A 223 5.92 16.90 4.92
N VAL A 224 7.24 16.93 5.14
CA VAL A 224 8.22 16.61 4.10
C VAL A 224 8.02 15.19 3.56
N PHE A 225 7.84 14.20 4.44
CA PHE A 225 7.61 12.82 4.00
C PHE A 225 6.27 12.65 3.27
N ALA A 226 5.20 13.30 3.72
CA ALA A 226 3.92 13.30 3.02
C ALA A 226 4.04 13.90 1.60
N HIS A 227 4.76 15.02 1.44
CA HIS A 227 5.03 15.61 0.12
C HIS A 227 5.89 14.68 -0.76
N LEU A 228 6.91 14.03 -0.19
CA LEU A 228 7.74 13.08 -0.94
C LEU A 228 6.92 11.90 -1.47
N VAL A 229 6.00 11.36 -0.66
CA VAL A 229 5.06 10.32 -1.10
C VAL A 229 4.18 10.88 -2.21
N ALA A 230 3.46 11.98 -1.98
CA ALA A 230 2.53 12.56 -2.97
C ALA A 230 3.23 12.86 -4.32
N LEU A 231 4.44 13.42 -4.29
CA LEU A 231 5.25 13.68 -5.48
C LEU A 231 5.71 12.38 -6.15
N GLY A 232 6.13 11.39 -5.37
CA GLY A 232 6.54 10.07 -5.87
C GLY A 232 5.40 9.38 -6.62
N GLU A 233 4.21 9.31 -6.02
CA GLU A 233 3.03 8.69 -6.65
C GLU A 233 2.58 9.46 -7.90
N THR A 234 2.63 10.80 -7.86
CA THR A 234 2.34 11.64 -9.03
C THR A 234 3.31 11.36 -10.17
N ALA A 235 4.61 11.27 -9.87
CA ALA A 235 5.65 10.97 -10.86
C ALA A 235 5.48 9.56 -11.44
N LEU A 236 5.13 8.57 -10.64
CA LEU A 236 4.81 7.21 -11.10
C LEU A 236 3.60 7.21 -12.03
N ALA A 237 2.51 7.89 -11.65
CA ALA A 237 1.30 7.99 -12.47
C ALA A 237 1.60 8.58 -13.85
N VAL A 238 2.27 9.74 -13.89
CA VAL A 238 2.68 10.40 -15.14
C VAL A 238 3.62 9.48 -15.95
N GLY A 239 4.61 8.89 -15.28
CA GLY A 239 5.56 7.96 -15.89
C GLY A 239 4.90 6.76 -16.57
N LEU A 240 3.94 6.14 -15.89
CA LEU A 240 3.18 4.98 -16.39
C LEU A 240 2.23 5.35 -17.53
N ILE A 241 1.48 6.44 -17.41
CA ILE A 241 0.51 6.87 -18.43
C ILE A 241 1.24 7.14 -19.75
N PHE A 242 2.28 7.96 -19.72
CA PHE A 242 2.99 8.36 -20.93
C PHE A 242 4.09 7.37 -21.36
N GLY A 243 4.44 6.40 -20.51
CA GLY A 243 5.56 5.50 -20.74
C GLY A 243 6.89 6.26 -20.81
N LEU A 244 7.13 7.14 -19.83
CA LEU A 244 8.31 7.99 -19.68
C LEU A 244 9.30 7.36 -18.70
N PHE A 245 10.54 7.12 -19.13
CA PHE A 245 11.59 6.53 -18.29
C PHE A 245 11.12 5.24 -17.61
N SER A 246 10.44 4.36 -18.36
CA SER A 246 9.62 3.29 -17.76
C SER A 246 10.44 2.34 -16.91
N ASN A 247 11.73 2.12 -17.20
CA ASN A 247 12.59 1.31 -16.34
C ASN A 247 12.80 1.96 -14.97
N VAL A 248 13.07 3.26 -14.94
CA VAL A 248 13.19 4.02 -13.68
C VAL A 248 11.87 4.04 -12.94
N VAL A 249 10.77 4.32 -13.64
CA VAL A 249 9.41 4.34 -13.07
C VAL A 249 9.04 2.99 -12.47
N ASN A 250 9.30 1.89 -13.17
CA ASN A 250 9.00 0.55 -12.66
C ASN A 250 9.88 0.19 -11.45
N LEU A 251 11.17 0.54 -11.47
CA LEU A 251 12.06 0.31 -10.31
C LEU A 251 11.66 1.16 -9.10
N ALA A 252 11.36 2.44 -9.31
CA ALA A 252 10.86 3.33 -8.26
C ALA A 252 9.52 2.85 -7.71
N GLY A 253 8.63 2.37 -8.58
CA GLY A 253 7.35 1.78 -8.20
C GLY A 253 7.51 0.53 -7.34
N ILE A 254 8.41 -0.39 -7.73
CA ILE A 254 8.76 -1.57 -6.91
C ILE A 254 9.22 -1.13 -5.52
N LEU A 255 10.17 -0.20 -5.44
CA LEU A 255 10.71 0.27 -4.16
C LEU A 255 9.64 0.94 -3.30
N LEU A 256 8.84 1.85 -3.88
CA LEU A 256 7.79 2.55 -3.17
C LEU A 256 6.73 1.58 -2.66
N SER A 257 6.27 0.64 -3.49
CA SER A 257 5.30 -0.37 -3.10
C SER A 257 5.84 -1.28 -1.98
N LEU A 258 7.12 -1.66 -2.00
CA LEU A 258 7.73 -2.42 -0.90
C LEU A 258 7.82 -1.61 0.40
N VAL A 259 8.11 -0.31 0.33
CA VAL A 259 8.10 0.57 1.50
C VAL A 259 6.69 0.65 2.07
N ILE A 260 5.67 0.93 1.25
CA ILE A 260 4.26 1.01 1.67
C ILE A 260 3.83 -0.32 2.31
N TRP A 261 4.09 -1.43 1.62
CA TRP A 261 3.75 -2.78 2.08
C TRP A 261 4.35 -3.08 3.46
N SER A 262 5.63 -2.78 3.65
CA SER A 262 6.33 -3.07 4.92
C SER A 262 6.02 -2.08 6.05
N THR A 263 5.40 -0.93 5.76
CA THR A 263 5.14 0.13 6.73
C THR A 263 3.65 0.35 6.94
N ALA A 264 3.00 1.07 6.03
CA ALA A 264 1.59 1.44 6.11
C ALA A 264 0.63 0.24 6.04
N GLU A 265 1.00 -0.85 5.36
CA GLU A 265 0.20 -2.09 5.34
C GLU A 265 0.69 -3.13 6.35
N GLY A 266 1.79 -2.86 7.08
CA GLY A 266 2.34 -3.77 8.09
C GLY A 266 2.50 -5.22 7.62
N LEU A 267 2.97 -5.41 6.38
CA LEU A 267 3.16 -6.69 5.69
C LEU A 267 1.86 -7.50 5.46
N GLY A 268 0.71 -6.83 5.40
CA GLY A 268 -0.63 -7.44 5.29
C GLY A 268 -1.36 -7.61 6.63
N GLY A 269 -0.77 -7.16 7.73
CA GLY A 269 -1.37 -7.21 9.06
C GLY A 269 -2.54 -6.21 9.26
N PRO A 270 -3.23 -6.27 10.42
CA PRO A 270 -2.81 -6.95 11.64
C PRO A 270 -3.03 -8.47 11.60
N TYR A 271 -2.00 -9.22 12.00
CA TYR A 271 -2.01 -10.70 12.06
C TYR A 271 -2.80 -11.21 13.27
N THR A 272 -4.11 -11.00 13.24
CA THR A 272 -5.05 -11.52 14.24
C THR A 272 -5.71 -12.81 13.74
N ALA A 273 -6.27 -13.60 14.65
CA ALA A 273 -6.96 -14.84 14.28
C ALA A 273 -8.13 -14.54 13.33
N GLY A 274 -8.06 -15.07 12.10
CA GLY A 274 -9.03 -14.83 11.03
C GLY A 274 -8.58 -13.81 9.97
N SER A 275 -7.49 -13.07 10.21
CA SER A 275 -6.87 -12.17 9.22
C SER A 275 -5.82 -12.93 8.40
N VAL A 276 -6.00 -12.95 7.07
CA VAL A 276 -5.09 -13.63 6.11
C VAL A 276 -4.74 -12.75 4.91
N ASP A 277 -4.89 -11.42 5.05
CA ASP A 277 -4.51 -10.51 3.98
C ASP A 277 -2.99 -10.44 3.83
N ILE A 278 -2.52 -10.42 2.58
CA ILE A 278 -1.10 -10.25 2.23
C ILE A 278 -0.76 -8.77 1.96
N GLY A 279 -1.76 -7.90 1.88
CA GLY A 279 -1.62 -6.49 1.54
C GLY A 279 -1.74 -6.24 0.03
N SER A 280 -2.17 -5.04 -0.35
CA SER A 280 -2.39 -4.68 -1.74
C SER A 280 -1.10 -4.28 -2.44
N ALA A 281 -0.17 -3.65 -1.71
CA ALA A 281 1.03 -3.08 -2.30
C ALA A 281 2.00 -4.14 -2.85
N ILE A 282 1.99 -5.38 -2.32
CA ILE A 282 2.79 -6.47 -2.88
C ILE A 282 2.31 -6.89 -4.28
N ILE A 283 1.01 -6.75 -4.58
CA ILE A 283 0.47 -7.02 -5.91
C ILE A 283 1.02 -5.98 -6.89
N TYR A 284 1.13 -4.72 -6.47
CA TYR A 284 1.73 -3.66 -7.29
C TYR A 284 3.19 -3.93 -7.62
N VAL A 285 3.96 -4.51 -6.70
CA VAL A 285 5.33 -4.97 -6.98
C VAL A 285 5.34 -5.95 -8.15
N LEU A 286 4.45 -6.95 -8.15
CA LEU A 286 4.37 -7.93 -9.24
C LEU A 286 3.97 -7.29 -10.57
N VAL A 287 3.06 -6.32 -10.55
CA VAL A 287 2.67 -5.57 -11.75
C VAL A 287 3.85 -4.78 -12.30
N PHE A 288 4.57 -4.02 -11.46
CA PHE A 288 5.76 -3.27 -11.90
C PHE A 288 6.87 -4.18 -12.43
N VAL A 289 7.12 -5.34 -11.79
CA VAL A 289 8.06 -6.35 -12.29
C VAL A 289 7.65 -6.85 -13.67
N GLY A 290 6.36 -7.14 -13.88
CA GLY A 290 5.83 -7.52 -15.18
C GLY A 290 5.99 -6.42 -16.23
N LEU A 291 5.70 -5.17 -15.88
CA LEU A 291 5.87 -4.00 -16.76
C LEU A 291 7.35 -3.75 -17.10
N TYR A 292 8.26 -3.98 -16.16
CA TYR A 292 9.70 -3.87 -16.35
C TYR A 292 10.20 -4.92 -17.35
N PHE A 293 9.91 -6.21 -17.11
CA PHE A 293 10.37 -7.28 -17.98
C PHE A 293 9.71 -7.28 -19.36
N SER A 294 8.47 -6.81 -19.46
CA SER A 294 7.79 -6.64 -20.75
C SER A 294 8.27 -5.41 -21.53
N ARG A 295 9.14 -4.55 -20.96
CA ARG A 295 9.61 -3.30 -21.60
C ARG A 295 8.42 -2.42 -22.02
N ALA A 296 7.42 -2.32 -21.14
CA ALA A 296 6.11 -1.78 -21.46
C ALA A 296 6.12 -0.36 -22.05
N GLY A 297 7.15 0.46 -21.74
CA GLY A 297 7.28 1.82 -22.27
C GLY A 297 7.46 1.90 -23.79
N LEU A 298 7.91 0.83 -24.45
CA LEU A 298 8.06 0.81 -25.91
C LEU A 298 6.71 0.77 -26.65
N TYR A 299 5.64 0.33 -25.99
CA TYR A 299 4.33 0.11 -26.62
C TYR A 299 3.39 1.28 -26.28
N LEU A 300 3.04 2.11 -27.28
CA LEU A 300 2.26 3.34 -27.10
C LEU A 300 2.82 4.25 -25.98
N GLY A 301 4.14 4.26 -25.80
CA GLY A 301 4.82 5.07 -24.81
C GLY A 301 5.96 5.89 -25.43
N MET A 302 6.34 6.93 -24.72
CA MET A 302 7.35 7.90 -25.17
C MET A 302 8.78 7.34 -25.11
N ASP A 303 9.04 6.27 -24.37
CA ASP A 303 10.34 5.60 -24.31
C ASP A 303 10.87 5.17 -25.70
N SER A 304 9.98 4.86 -26.65
CA SER A 304 10.37 4.57 -28.04
C SER A 304 11.04 5.76 -28.74
N ILE A 305 10.66 6.98 -28.37
CA ILE A 305 11.20 8.23 -28.88
C ILE A 305 12.42 8.63 -28.04
N ILE A 306 12.26 8.68 -26.72
CA ILE A 306 13.27 9.13 -25.75
C ILE A 306 14.50 8.22 -25.77
N GLY A 307 14.33 6.91 -25.92
CA GLY A 307 15.42 5.95 -25.99
C GLY A 307 16.40 6.23 -27.13
N ARG A 308 15.94 6.85 -28.23
CA ARG A 308 16.83 7.27 -29.33
C ARG A 308 17.67 8.49 -28.97
N TRP A 309 17.16 9.37 -28.12
CA TRP A 309 17.82 10.61 -27.70
C TRP A 309 18.82 10.36 -26.56
N LEU A 310 18.50 9.43 -25.65
CA LEU A 310 19.33 9.10 -24.48
C LEU A 310 20.62 8.34 -24.82
N GLY A 311 20.74 7.77 -26.02
CA GLY A 311 21.93 7.03 -26.46
C GLY A 311 22.34 5.92 -25.46
N ARG A 312 23.52 6.09 -24.83
CA ARG A 312 24.05 5.15 -23.81
C ARG A 312 23.18 5.03 -22.55
N TYR A 313 22.35 6.04 -22.28
CA TYR A 313 21.43 6.07 -21.13
C TYR A 313 20.02 5.58 -21.48
N SER A 314 19.82 5.00 -22.68
CA SER A 314 18.53 4.47 -23.11
C SER A 314 17.97 3.37 -22.18
N TRP A 315 18.79 2.79 -21.30
CA TRP A 315 18.37 1.87 -20.24
C TRP A 315 17.48 2.52 -19.17
N LEU A 316 17.53 3.85 -19.00
CA LEU A 316 16.62 4.58 -18.11
C LEU A 316 15.18 4.56 -18.65
N ALA A 317 15.06 4.56 -19.98
CA ALA A 317 13.85 4.19 -20.69
C ALA A 317 13.79 2.66 -20.86
N SER A 318 12.79 2.15 -21.56
CA SER A 318 12.66 0.72 -21.88
C SER A 318 13.74 0.16 -22.83
N GLY A 319 14.91 0.79 -22.96
CA GLY A 319 16.03 0.44 -23.84
C GLY A 319 15.85 0.88 -25.29
N ALA A 320 16.94 1.04 -26.05
CA ALA A 320 16.85 1.34 -27.48
C ALA A 320 16.29 0.14 -28.28
N VAL A 321 15.39 0.41 -29.24
CA VAL A 321 15.09 -0.54 -30.32
C VAL A 321 16.33 -0.53 -31.22
N GLY A 322 17.07 -1.64 -31.25
CA GLY A 322 18.36 -1.72 -31.93
C GLY A 322 18.27 -1.33 -33.41
N SER A 323 18.79 -0.15 -33.76
CA SER A 323 19.08 0.22 -35.14
C SER A 323 20.55 -0.08 -35.42
N LYS A 324 20.94 -1.36 -35.51
CA LYS A 324 22.21 -1.78 -36.15
C LYS A 324 22.13 -3.24 -36.63
N SER A 325 21.87 -3.42 -37.92
CA SER A 325 22.47 -4.51 -38.71
C SER A 325 22.38 -4.25 -40.22
N VAL A 326 22.87 -3.11 -40.72
CA VAL A 326 23.20 -2.98 -42.16
C VAL A 326 24.47 -2.15 -42.33
N VAL A 327 25.60 -2.68 -41.87
CA VAL A 327 26.91 -2.34 -42.42
C VAL A 327 27.75 -3.61 -42.34
N GLY A 328 28.14 -4.16 -43.49
CA GLY A 328 29.24 -5.12 -43.53
C GLY A 328 29.10 -6.35 -44.43
N THR A 329 28.49 -6.29 -45.61
CA THR A 329 28.86 -7.23 -46.68
C THR A 329 29.76 -6.53 -47.69
N ARG A 330 31.05 -6.61 -47.37
CA ARG A 330 32.21 -6.68 -48.26
C ARG A 330 31.87 -6.64 -49.75
N ARG A 331 32.32 -5.56 -50.41
CA ARG A 331 32.91 -5.68 -51.74
C ARG A 331 34.17 -6.53 -51.57
N GLU A 332 34.14 -7.78 -52.03
CA GLU A 332 35.36 -8.41 -52.55
C GLU A 332 35.12 -8.60 -54.04
N ALA A 333 35.78 -7.73 -54.79
CA ALA A 333 36.09 -7.96 -56.18
C ALA A 333 37.24 -8.96 -56.23
N VAL A 334 37.00 -10.11 -56.86
CA VAL A 334 37.94 -10.82 -57.75
C VAL A 334 37.09 -11.52 -58.81
#